data_AF-A0A4Q4CZ66-F1
#
_entry.id   AF-A0A4Q4CZ66-F1
#
_cell.length_a   1.000
_cell.length_b   1.000
_cell.length_c   1.000
_cell.angle_alpha   90.00
_cell.angle_beta   90.00
_cell.angle_gamma   90.00
#
_symmetry.space_group_name_H-M   'P 1'
#
loop_
_entity.id
_entity.type
_entity.pdbx_description
1 polymer ?
#
loop_
_entity_poly.entity_id
_entity_poly.type
_entity_poly.pdbx_seq_one_letter_code
_entity_poly.pdbx_strand_id
1 'polypeptide(L)' 'MTDRDRQAKLAELDRLLNDPETRMDPHRVWSLLAEISTQPAQAPAAA' A
#
# COMPACT_ATOMS: atom_id res chain seq x y z
N MET A 1 -1.29 6.89 -9.79
CA MET A 1 -2.16 6.03 -8.95
C MET A 1 -3.28 6.89 -8.42
N THR A 2 -4.52 6.42 -8.46
CA THR A 2 -5.63 7.13 -7.81
C THR A 2 -5.62 6.83 -6.31
N ASP A 3 -6.33 7.64 -5.52
CA ASP A 3 -6.43 7.41 -4.07
C ASP A 3 -7.01 6.03 -3.72
N ARG A 4 -7.96 5.54 -4.52
CA ARG A 4 -8.51 4.18 -4.41
C ARG A 4 -7.43 3.10 -4.58
N ASP A 5 -6.54 3.27 -5.54
CA ASP A 5 -5.46 2.31 -5.81
C ASP A 5 -4.45 2.31 -4.65
N ARG A 6 -4.21 3.48 -4.03
CA ARG A 6 -3.42 3.61 -2.80
C ARG A 6 -4.06 2.90 -1.60
N GLN A 7 -5.36 3.08 -1.39
CA GLN A 7 -6.07 2.36 -0.32
C GLN A 7 -6.04 0.84 -0.52
N ALA A 8 -6.17 0.36 -1.76
CA ALA A 8 -6.07 -1.07 -2.05
C ALA A 8 -4.70 -1.65 -1.69
N LYS A 9 -3.61 -0.96 -2.04
CA LYS A 9 -2.24 -1.37 -1.69
C LYS A 9 -1.96 -1.33 -0.18
N LEU A 10 -2.50 -0.34 0.52
CA LEU A 10 -2.40 -0.27 1.99
C LEU A 10 -3.14 -1.44 2.66
N ALA A 11 -4.34 -1.79 2.18
CA ALA A 11 -5.10 -2.93 2.68
C ALA A 11 -4.44 -4.29 2.34
N GLU A 12 -3.67 -4.37 1.26
CA GLU A 12 -2.85 -5.54 0.95
C GLU A 12 -1.64 -5.64 1.88
N LEU A 13 -0.94 -4.53 2.11
CA LEU A 13 0.19 -4.47 3.04
C LEU A 13 -0.24 -4.82 4.47
N ASP A 14 -1.39 -4.32 4.92
CA ASP A 14 -1.94 -4.62 6.23
C ASP A 14 -2.20 -6.12 6.41
N ARG A 15 -2.85 -6.77 5.42
CA ARG A 15 -3.06 -8.22 5.44
C ARG A 15 -1.74 -9.00 5.47
N LEU A 16 -0.77 -8.64 4.62
CA LEU A 16 0.52 -9.33 4.58
C LEU A 16 1.29 -9.29 5.90
N LEU A 17 1.11 -8.23 6.70
CA LEU A 17 1.80 -8.04 7.98
C LEU A 17 1.02 -8.57 9.18
N ASN A 18 -0.32 -8.50 9.14
CA ASN A 18 -1.15 -8.75 10.31
C ASN A 18 -2.00 -10.03 10.22
N ASP A 19 -2.14 -10.64 9.05
CA ASP A 19 -2.93 -11.86 8.88
C ASP A 19 -2.06 -13.12 9.00
N PRO A 20 -2.24 -13.95 10.04
CA PRO A 20 -1.49 -15.19 10.23
C PRO A 20 -1.84 -16.29 9.21
N GLU A 21 -3.01 -16.21 8.56
CA GLU A 21 -3.38 -17.13 7.48
C GLU A 21 -2.70 -16.75 6.15
N THR A 22 -2.32 -15.47 6.02
CA THR A 22 -1.57 -14.98 4.87
C THR A 22 -0.09 -15.28 5.07
N ARG A 23 0.49 -16.06 4.14
CA ARG A 23 1.93 -16.29 4.14
C ARG A 23 2.66 -14.97 3.86
N MET A 24 3.39 -14.48 4.86
CA MET A 24 4.16 -13.25 4.74
C MET A 24 5.20 -13.38 3.61
N ASP A 25 5.05 -12.55 2.58
CA ASP A 25 5.98 -12.42 1.46
C ASP A 25 6.78 -11.11 1.60
N PRO A 26 8.06 -11.20 2.01
CA PRO A 26 8.89 -10.01 2.22
C PRO A 26 9.14 -9.24 0.92
N HIS A 27 9.25 -9.91 -0.24
CA HIS A 27 9.46 -9.23 -1.51
C HIS A 27 8.23 -8.41 -1.89
N ARG A 28 7.03 -8.96 -1.66
CA ARG A 28 5.77 -8.26 -1.90
C ARG A 28 5.60 -7.05 -0.98
N VAL A 29 5.95 -7.19 0.31
CA VAL A 29 5.93 -6.10 1.29
C VAL A 29 6.84 -4.95 0.85
N TRP A 30 8.10 -5.23 0.48
CA TRP A 30 9.02 -4.19 0.02
C TRP A 30 8.60 -3.53 -1.28
N SER A 31 8.01 -4.30 -2.20
CA SER A 31 7.45 -3.75 -3.45
C SER A 31 6.29 -2.81 -3.18
N LEU A 32 5.32 -3.22 -2.35
CA LEU A 32 4.17 -2.39 -1.96
C LEU A 32 4.62 -1.10 -1.26
N LEU A 33 5.56 -1.19 -0.34
CA LEU A 33 6.13 -0.02 0.33
C LEU A 33 6.80 0.93 -0.66
N ALA A 34 7.62 0.42 -1.60
CA ALA A 34 8.26 1.24 -2.61
C ALA A 34 7.24 1.96 -3.50
N GLU A 35 6.18 1.26 -3.92
CA GLU A 35 5.09 1.82 -4.74
C GLU A 35 4.28 2.88 -3.99
N ILE A 36 4.02 2.68 -2.70
CA ILE A 36 3.27 3.63 -1.86
C ILE A 36 4.14 4.87 -1.56
N SER A 37 5.43 4.69 -1.29
CA SER A 37 6.35 5.76 -0.90
C SER A 37 6.87 6.61 -2.08
N THR A 38 6.91 6.07 -3.30
CA THR A 38 7.35 6.84 -4.49
C THR A 38 6.32 7.85 -4.97
N GLN A 39 5.10 7.82 -4.46
CA GLN A 39 4.13 8.86 -4.75
C GLN A 39 4.09 9.94 -3.68
N PRO A 40 4.27 11.21 -4.05
CA PRO A 40 3.84 12.29 -3.19
C PRO A 40 2.34 12.12 -2.96
N ALA A 41 1.92 12.14 -1.70
CA ALA A 41 0.51 12.22 -1.36
C ALA A 41 -0.05 13.39 -2.17
N GLN A 42 -0.86 13.09 -3.20
CA GLN A 42 -1.52 14.14 -3.95
C GLN A 42 -2.41 14.85 -2.94
N ALA A 43 -1.95 16.02 -2.49
CA ALA A 43 -2.72 16.87 -1.61
C ALA A 43 -4.09 17.04 -2.26
N PRO A 44 -5.19 16.85 -1.52
CA PRO A 44 -6.51 17.08 -2.08
C PRO A 44 -6.52 18.49 -2.65
N ALA A 45 -6.86 18.62 -3.93
CA ALA A 45 -7.06 19.91 -4.56
C ALA A 45 -8.15 20.62 -3.74
N ALA A 46 -7.73 21.61 -2.95
CA ALA A 46 -8.63 22.46 -2.21
C ALA A 46 -9.55 23.15 -3.22
N ALA A 47 -10.84 22.87 -3.12
CA ALA A 47 -11.91 23.57 -3.83
C ALA A 47 -12.63 24.50 -2.86
#